data_AF-A0A8J7IJ18-F1
#
_entry.id   AF-A0A8J7IJ18-F1
#
_cell.length_a   1.000
_cell.length_b   1.000
_cell.length_c   1.000
_cell.angle_alpha   90.00
_cell.angle_beta   90.00
_cell.angle_gamma   90.00
#
_symmetry.space_group_name_H-M   'P 1'
#
loop_
_entity.id
_entity.type
_entity.pdbx_description
1 polymer ?
#
loop_
_entity_poly.entity_id
_entity_poly.type
_entity_poly.pdbx_seq_one_letter_code
_entity_poly.pdbx_strand_id
1 'polypeptide(L)'
;MSNINSHPQQQLRNRINNQILEHPFTDYWDVFVLKHQHPTNIALHIIGIFFFYGLLFSVWKLQNFYLLLGLPLTQVLGLIGHLLFERSHIDFQDAVFSWRASYCLGKMLFRVLRGKYHNDVCQRQDILNNYSTNYANIQ
;
A
#
# COMPACT_ATOMS: atom_id res chain seq x y z
N MET A 1 8.80 -15.17 38.96
CA MET A 1 9.14 -15.52 37.56
C MET A 1 8.46 -14.52 36.66
N SER A 2 9.22 -13.56 36.14
CA SER A 2 8.73 -12.52 35.23
C SER A 2 8.52 -13.12 33.84
N ASN A 3 7.28 -13.12 33.35
CA ASN A 3 7.03 -13.26 31.93
C ASN A 3 6.27 -12.02 31.46
N ILE A 4 6.99 -10.91 31.37
CA ILE A 4 6.50 -9.69 30.75
C ILE A 4 6.61 -9.95 29.24
N ASN A 5 5.59 -10.57 28.66
CA ASN A 5 5.42 -10.64 27.21
C ASN A 5 5.07 -9.24 26.71
N SER A 6 6.09 -8.42 26.52
CA SER A 6 6.00 -7.11 25.88
C SER A 6 5.84 -7.28 24.36
N HIS A 7 4.60 -7.49 23.90
CA HIS A 7 4.24 -7.24 22.49
C HIS A 7 3.13 -6.18 22.25
N PRO A 8 3.08 -5.00 22.94
CA PRO A 8 2.03 -4.02 22.62
C PRO A 8 2.35 -3.08 21.43
N GLN A 9 3.58 -3.05 20.90
CA GLN A 9 3.96 -2.05 19.88
C GLN A 9 3.90 -2.50 18.42
N GLN A 10 3.81 -3.80 18.14
CA GLN A 10 3.68 -4.28 16.75
C GLN A 10 2.23 -4.18 16.22
N GLN A 11 1.23 -4.26 17.10
CA GLN A 11 -0.21 -4.25 16.75
C GLN A 11 -0.70 -2.95 16.07
N LEU A 12 0.04 -1.85 16.17
CA LEU A 12 -0.34 -0.59 15.54
C LEU A 12 0.32 -0.34 14.17
N ARG A 13 1.39 -1.07 13.82
CA ARG A 13 2.31 -0.64 12.74
C ARG A 13 1.88 -1.05 11.33
N ASN A 14 0.81 -1.80 11.16
CA ASN A 14 0.49 -2.48 9.89
C ASN A 14 -1.02 -2.70 9.70
N ARG A 15 -1.90 -1.77 10.11
CA ARG A 15 -3.35 -1.99 10.04
C ARG A 15 -3.85 -2.16 8.60
N ILE A 16 -4.61 -3.23 8.34
CA ILE A 16 -5.32 -3.44 7.07
C ILE A 16 -6.57 -2.55 7.02
N ASN A 17 -7.38 -2.59 8.08
CA ASN A 17 -8.51 -1.66 8.28
C ASN A 17 -8.88 -1.51 9.76
N ASN A 18 -9.81 -0.61 10.08
CA ASN A 18 -10.27 -0.39 11.47
C ASN A 18 -11.05 -1.55 12.09
N GLN A 19 -11.47 -2.54 11.30
CA GLN A 19 -12.25 -3.70 11.76
C GLN A 19 -11.38 -4.93 12.02
N ILE A 20 -10.21 -5.02 11.37
CA ILE A 20 -9.25 -6.12 11.49
C ILE A 20 -8.09 -5.65 12.35
N LEU A 21 -8.23 -5.78 13.67
CA LEU A 21 -7.23 -5.38 14.65
C LEU A 21 -6.09 -6.41 14.76
N GLU A 22 -6.39 -7.68 14.47
CA GLU A 22 -5.43 -8.79 14.50
C GLU A 22 -5.37 -9.47 13.14
N HIS A 23 -4.16 -9.68 12.63
CA HIS A 23 -3.90 -10.39 11.37
C HIS A 23 -2.52 -11.06 11.42
N PRO A 24 -2.28 -12.12 10.62
CA PRO A 24 -1.02 -12.86 10.65
C PRO A 24 0.14 -12.13 9.96
N PHE A 25 -0.12 -11.03 9.25
CA PHE A 25 0.90 -10.35 8.45
C PHE A 25 1.86 -9.51 9.31
N THR A 26 3.15 -9.81 9.17
CA THR A 26 4.25 -9.05 9.77
C THR A 26 4.88 -8.06 8.78
N ASP A 27 4.83 -8.39 7.49
CA ASP A 27 5.39 -7.59 6.41
C ASP A 27 4.40 -6.54 5.90
N TYR A 28 4.90 -5.30 5.78
CA TYR A 28 4.12 -4.18 5.23
C TYR A 28 3.71 -4.42 3.76
N TRP A 29 4.47 -5.24 3.02
CA TRP A 29 4.08 -5.63 1.66
C TRP A 29 2.74 -6.36 1.63
N ASP A 30 2.48 -7.25 2.59
CA ASP A 30 1.26 -8.04 2.57
C ASP A 30 0.04 -7.17 2.87
N VAL A 31 0.19 -6.25 3.82
CA VAL A 31 -0.83 -5.23 4.12
C VAL A 31 -1.01 -4.29 2.93
N PHE A 32 0.06 -3.84 2.30
CA PHE A 32 0.03 -3.01 1.11
C PHE A 32 -0.76 -3.67 -0.02
N VAL A 33 -0.52 -4.95 -0.30
CA VAL A 33 -1.26 -5.68 -1.35
C VAL A 33 -2.76 -5.77 -1.04
N LEU A 34 -3.13 -6.03 0.21
CA LEU A 34 -4.54 -6.11 0.61
C LEU A 34 -5.25 -4.75 0.51
N LYS A 35 -4.53 -3.66 0.81
CA LYS A 35 -5.01 -2.28 0.63
C LYS A 35 -5.17 -1.90 -0.85
N HIS A 36 -4.31 -2.45 -1.73
CA HIS A 36 -4.22 -2.10 -3.16
C HIS A 36 -4.73 -3.20 -4.08
N GLN A 37 -5.80 -3.90 -3.69
CA GLN A 37 -6.37 -4.98 -4.49
C GLN A 37 -7.32 -4.52 -5.61
N HIS A 38 -7.91 -3.33 -5.50
CA HIS A 38 -8.89 -2.86 -6.47
C HIS A 38 -8.23 -2.51 -7.81
N PRO A 39 -8.72 -3.04 -8.96
CA PRO A 39 -8.07 -2.86 -10.27
C PRO A 39 -7.91 -1.38 -10.65
N THR A 40 -8.90 -0.54 -10.33
CA THR A 40 -8.82 0.90 -10.57
C THR A 40 -7.78 1.57 -9.67
N ASN A 41 -7.63 1.12 -8.42
CA ASN A 41 -6.61 1.67 -7.51
C ASN A 41 -5.22 1.35 -8.04
N ILE A 42 -4.99 0.09 -8.43
CA ILE A 42 -3.75 -0.35 -9.09
C ILE A 42 -3.47 0.52 -10.32
N ALA A 43 -4.45 0.70 -11.21
CA ALA A 43 -4.30 1.51 -12.41
C ALA A 43 -3.92 2.97 -12.09
N LEU A 44 -4.58 3.60 -11.11
CA LEU A 44 -4.27 4.96 -10.68
C LEU A 44 -2.84 5.08 -10.15
N HIS A 45 -2.36 4.11 -9.37
CA HIS A 45 -0.97 4.12 -8.91
C HIS A 45 0.03 3.91 -10.05
N ILE A 46 -0.26 3.02 -11.02
CA ILE A 46 0.61 2.84 -12.19
C ILE A 46 0.68 4.13 -13.02
N ILE A 47 -0.45 4.78 -13.25
CA ILE A 47 -0.51 6.09 -13.93
C ILE A 47 0.27 7.13 -13.14
N GLY A 48 0.09 7.18 -11.81
CA GLY A 48 0.81 8.09 -10.92
C GLY A 48 2.33 7.89 -10.99
N ILE A 49 2.80 6.64 -11.04
CA ILE A 49 4.22 6.29 -11.22
C ILE A 49 4.74 6.84 -12.56
N PHE A 50 4.04 6.60 -13.67
CA PHE A 50 4.46 7.10 -14.97
C PHE A 50 4.46 8.62 -15.04
N PHE A 51 3.44 9.26 -14.44
CA PHE A 51 3.36 10.71 -14.35
C PHE A 51 4.51 11.29 -13.52
N PHE A 52 4.82 10.68 -12.37
CA PHE A 52 5.94 11.08 -11.52
C PHE A 52 7.30 10.98 -12.23
N TYR A 53 7.63 9.82 -12.81
CA TYR A 53 8.90 9.64 -13.52
C TYR A 53 8.96 10.45 -14.82
N GLY A 54 7.84 10.61 -15.53
CA GLY A 54 7.73 11.48 -16.70
C GLY A 54 7.96 12.95 -16.34
N LEU A 55 7.45 13.40 -15.19
CA LEU A 55 7.70 14.75 -14.68
C LEU A 55 9.17 14.96 -14.34
N LEU A 56 9.80 14.02 -13.62
CA LEU A 56 11.23 14.09 -13.30
C LEU A 56 12.10 14.09 -14.57
N PHE A 57 11.78 13.24 -15.53
CA PHE A 57 12.45 13.22 -16.83
C PHE A 57 12.29 14.55 -17.58
N SER A 58 11.10 15.15 -17.53
CA SER A 58 10.83 16.46 -18.16
C SER A 58 11.60 17.59 -17.48
N VAL A 59 11.64 17.62 -16.14
CA VAL A 59 12.47 18.56 -15.38
C VAL A 59 13.93 18.42 -15.78
N TRP A 60 14.45 17.19 -15.83
CA TRP A 60 15.83 16.93 -16.21
C TRP A 60 16.11 17.30 -17.67
N LYS A 61 15.21 17.02 -18.60
CA LYS A 61 15.42 17.31 -20.03
C LYS A 61 15.30 18.79 -20.37
N LEU A 62 14.34 19.47 -19.77
CA LEU A 62 14.03 20.89 -20.02
C LEU A 62 14.77 21.83 -19.07
N GLN A 63 15.46 21.29 -18.05
CA GLN A 63 16.11 22.03 -16.96
C GLN A 63 15.17 23.05 -16.29
N ASN A 64 13.87 22.77 -16.31
CA ASN A 64 12.83 23.66 -15.82
C ASN A 64 12.32 23.15 -14.47
N PHE A 65 12.88 23.69 -13.39
CA PHE A 65 12.50 23.33 -12.03
C PHE A 65 11.09 23.75 -11.63
N TYR A 66 10.43 24.68 -12.35
CA TYR A 66 9.03 25.02 -12.09
C TYR A 66 8.09 23.82 -12.33
N LEU A 67 8.50 22.86 -13.18
CA LEU A 67 7.75 21.62 -13.36
C LEU A 67 7.67 20.79 -12.07
N LEU A 68 8.58 20.99 -11.10
CA LEU A 68 8.49 20.33 -9.79
C LEU A 68 7.25 20.77 -8.98
N LEU A 69 6.63 21.91 -9.32
CA LEU A 69 5.33 22.28 -8.77
C LEU A 69 4.20 21.32 -9.19
N GLY A 70 4.45 20.43 -10.16
CA GLY A 70 3.59 19.30 -10.50
C GLY A 70 3.72 18.11 -9.54
N LEU A 71 4.72 18.06 -8.66
CA LEU A 71 4.89 16.95 -7.72
C LEU A 71 3.68 16.77 -6.77
N PRO A 72 3.09 17.84 -6.18
CA PRO A 72 1.85 17.70 -5.42
C PRO A 72 0.70 17.06 -6.22
N LEU A 73 0.58 17.33 -7.52
CA LEU A 73 -0.45 16.68 -8.36
C LEU A 73 -0.25 15.17 -8.47
N THR A 74 1.00 14.68 -8.47
CA THR A 74 1.28 13.23 -8.46
C THR A 74 0.75 12.57 -7.18
N GLN A 75 0.80 13.29 -6.04
CA GLN A 75 0.29 12.81 -4.75
C GLN A 75 -1.23 12.77 -4.72
N VAL A 76 -1.87 13.79 -5.31
CA VAL A 76 -3.34 13.87 -5.38
C VAL A 76 -3.91 12.67 -6.13
N LEU A 77 -3.28 12.22 -7.22
CA LEU A 77 -3.72 11.03 -7.95
C LEU A 77 -3.66 9.75 -7.11
N GLY A 78 -2.58 9.56 -6.34
CA GLY A 78 -2.46 8.45 -5.39
C GLY A 78 -3.52 8.54 -4.28
N LEU A 79 -3.69 9.73 -3.70
CA LEU A 79 -4.64 9.97 -2.61
C LEU A 79 -6.09 9.76 -3.05
N ILE A 80 -6.46 10.17 -4.27
CA ILE A 80 -7.78 9.91 -4.84
C ILE A 80 -8.04 8.40 -4.96
N GLY A 81 -7.03 7.61 -5.35
CA GLY A 81 -7.13 6.15 -5.39
C GLY A 81 -7.45 5.55 -4.02
N HIS A 82 -6.73 6.00 -3.00
CA HIS A 82 -7.00 5.62 -1.61
C HIS A 82 -8.39 6.07 -1.12
N LEU A 83 -8.77 7.34 -1.34
CA LEU A 83 -10.06 7.87 -0.90
C LEU A 83 -11.27 7.18 -1.55
N LEU A 84 -11.16 6.83 -2.83
CA LEU A 84 -12.28 6.23 -3.57
C LEU A 84 -12.41 4.72 -3.35
N PHE A 85 -11.29 4.02 -3.11
CA PHE A 85 -11.27 2.56 -3.14
C PHE A 85 -10.82 1.91 -1.82
N GLU A 86 -10.29 2.68 -0.87
CA GLU A 86 -9.89 2.17 0.43
C GLU A 86 -10.93 2.56 1.49
N ARG A 87 -11.57 1.54 2.09
CA ARG A 87 -12.62 1.71 3.11
C ARG A 87 -12.08 2.02 4.51
N SER A 88 -10.78 2.28 4.64
CA SER A 88 -10.08 2.46 5.91
C SER A 88 -9.26 3.74 5.92
N HIS A 89 -9.17 4.35 7.11
CA HIS A 89 -8.43 5.58 7.40
C HIS A 89 -7.08 5.61 6.67
N ILE A 90 -6.85 6.67 5.89
CA ILE A 90 -5.54 6.97 5.31
C ILE A 90 -4.56 7.01 6.47
N ASP A 91 -3.61 6.08 6.48
CA ASP A 91 -2.52 6.13 7.45
C ASP A 91 -1.65 7.33 7.08
N PHE A 92 -1.43 8.26 8.00
CA PHE A 92 -0.59 9.45 7.73
C PHE A 92 0.83 9.06 7.29
N GLN A 93 1.26 7.82 7.58
CA GLN A 93 2.52 7.23 7.10
C GLN A 93 2.50 6.78 5.62
N ASP A 94 1.31 6.52 5.06
CA ASP A 94 1.10 6.24 3.63
C ASP A 94 0.90 7.55 2.85
N ALA A 95 0.38 8.61 3.52
CA ALA A 95 0.15 9.94 2.93
C ALA A 95 1.44 10.76 2.70
N VAL A 96 2.53 10.45 3.41
CA VAL A 96 3.85 11.06 3.20
C VAL A 96 4.74 10.00 2.62
N PHE A 97 5.29 10.23 1.43
CA PHE A 97 6.22 9.37 0.68
C PHE A 97 7.25 8.66 1.60
N SER A 98 6.84 7.54 2.20
CA SER A 98 7.73 6.77 3.05
C SER A 98 8.59 5.91 2.14
N TRP A 99 9.84 5.67 2.54
CA TRP A 99 10.73 4.80 1.78
C TRP A 99 10.11 3.40 1.59
N ARG A 100 9.35 2.92 2.58
CA ARG A 100 8.62 1.65 2.56
C ARG A 100 7.49 1.65 1.52
N ALA A 101 6.68 2.71 1.47
CA ALA A 101 5.62 2.88 0.49
C ALA A 101 6.20 2.97 -0.93
N SER A 102 7.27 3.75 -1.12
CA SER A 102 7.97 3.88 -2.41
C SER A 102 8.52 2.53 -2.91
N TYR A 103 9.14 1.75 -2.01
CA TYR A 103 9.60 0.40 -2.32
C TYR A 103 8.45 -0.52 -2.73
N CYS A 104 7.31 -0.47 -2.01
CA CYS A 104 6.14 -1.29 -2.34
C CYS A 104 5.48 -0.86 -3.65
N LEU A 105 5.42 0.44 -3.95
CA LEU A 105 4.96 0.97 -5.24
C LEU A 105 5.82 0.45 -6.40
N GLY A 106 7.15 0.50 -6.26
CA GLY A 106 8.06 -0.06 -7.26
C GLY A 106 7.92 -1.58 -7.42
N LYS A 107 7.79 -2.31 -6.29
CA LYS A 107 7.54 -3.75 -6.30
C LYS A 107 6.20 -4.08 -6.97
N MET A 108 5.15 -3.31 -6.69
CA MET A 108 3.84 -3.44 -7.34
C MET A 108 3.94 -3.24 -8.85
N LEU A 109 4.56 -2.16 -9.31
CA LEU A 109 4.81 -1.92 -10.74
C LEU A 109 5.47 -3.14 -11.40
N PHE A 110 6.56 -3.62 -10.82
CA PHE A 110 7.28 -4.77 -11.36
C PHE A 110 6.40 -6.04 -11.42
N ARG A 111 5.59 -6.30 -10.39
CA ARG A 111 4.71 -7.47 -10.37
C ARG A 111 3.52 -7.33 -11.31
N VAL A 112 2.98 -6.13 -11.49
CA VAL A 112 1.92 -5.82 -12.47
C VAL A 112 2.45 -6.06 -13.88
N LEU A 113 3.64 -5.56 -14.21
CA LEU A 113 4.28 -5.78 -15.50
C LEU A 113 4.56 -7.27 -15.79
N ARG A 114 4.81 -8.08 -14.75
CA ARG A 114 4.98 -9.54 -14.87
C ARG A 114 3.66 -10.32 -14.82
N GLY A 115 2.51 -9.66 -14.70
CA GLY A 115 1.20 -10.30 -14.54
C GLY A 115 1.03 -11.11 -13.24
N LYS A 116 1.90 -10.89 -12.24
CA LYS A 116 1.93 -11.67 -10.99
C LYS A 116 1.17 -11.01 -9.84
N TYR A 117 0.82 -9.74 -9.96
CA TYR A 117 0.21 -8.99 -8.86
C TYR A 117 -1.16 -9.55 -8.45
N HIS A 118 -1.95 -10.06 -9.41
CA HIS A 118 -3.23 -10.69 -9.10
C HIS A 118 -3.07 -11.94 -8.20
N ASN A 119 -2.08 -12.78 -8.48
CA ASN A 119 -1.78 -13.95 -7.66
C ASN A 119 -1.35 -13.55 -6.23
N ASP A 120 -0.59 -12.45 -6.11
CA ASP A 120 -0.20 -11.92 -4.81
C ASP A 120 -1.44 -11.50 -4.00
N VAL A 121 -2.43 -10.85 -4.63
CA VAL A 121 -3.72 -10.47 -4.01
C VAL A 121 -4.49 -11.70 -3.57
N CYS A 122 -4.72 -12.68 -4.45
CA CYS A 122 -5.45 -13.91 -4.13
C CYS A 122 -4.82 -14.64 -2.95
N GLN A 123 -3.50 -14.86 -2.98
CA GLN A 123 -2.78 -15.55 -1.91
C GLN A 123 -2.98 -14.90 -0.54
N ARG A 124 -2.96 -13.56 -0.48
CA ARG A 124 -3.09 -12.83 0.78
C ARG A 124 -4.54 -12.78 1.26
N GLN A 125 -5.49 -12.71 0.33
CA GLN A 125 -6.90 -12.82 0.66
C GLN A 125 -7.22 -14.21 1.23
N ASP A 126 -6.65 -15.28 0.67
CA ASP A 126 -6.82 -16.64 1.17
C ASP A 126 -6.26 -16.81 2.58
N ILE A 127 -5.07 -16.27 2.85
CA ILE A 127 -4.47 -16.27 4.21
C ILE A 127 -5.37 -15.53 5.19
N LEU A 128 -5.87 -14.35 4.81
CA LEU A 128 -6.73 -13.55 5.66
C LEU A 128 -8.06 -14.28 5.96
N ASN A 129 -8.68 -14.86 4.93
CA ASN A 129 -9.92 -15.63 5.07
C ASN A 129 -9.73 -16.84 5.98
N ASN A 130 -8.67 -17.64 5.78
CA ASN A 130 -8.35 -18.80 6.61
C ASN A 130 -8.12 -18.41 8.07
N TYR A 131 -7.43 -17.29 8.31
CA TYR A 131 -7.22 -16.77 9.65
C TYR A 131 -8.54 -16.38 10.32
N SER A 132 -9.40 -15.63 9.62
CA SER A 132 -10.72 -15.24 10.15
C SER A 132 -11.63 -16.44 10.43
N THR A 133 -11.67 -17.44 9.55
CA THR A 133 -12.46 -18.67 9.74
C THR A 133 -11.96 -19.47 10.94
N ASN A 134 -10.64 -19.65 11.07
CA ASN A 134 -10.08 -20.36 12.22
C ASN A 134 -10.36 -19.63 13.53
N TYR A 135 -10.23 -18.31 13.57
CA TYR A 135 -10.52 -17.53 14.77
C TYR A 135 -12.00 -17.58 15.17
N ALA A 136 -12.91 -17.56 14.19
CA ALA A 136 -14.35 -17.69 14.42
C ALA A 136 -14.76 -19.10 14.92
N ASN A 137 -14.00 -20.14 14.59
CA ASN A 137 -14.25 -21.52 15.03
C ASN A 137 -13.66 -21.84 16.42
N ILE A 138 -12.84 -20.96 17.00
CA ILE A 138 -12.22 -21.13 18.32
C ILE A 138 -12.96 -20.32 19.41
N GLN A 139 -13.94 -19.49 19.01
CA GLN A 139 -14.90 -18.82 19.91
C GLN A 139 -16.17 -19.66 20.11
#